data_AF-A0A970ZZL8-F1
#
_entry.id   AF-A0A970ZZL8-F1
#
_cell.length_a   1.000
_cell.length_b   1.000
_cell.length_c   1.000
_cell.angle_alpha   90.00
_cell.angle_beta   90.00
_cell.angle_gamma   90.00
#
_symmetry.space_group_name_H-M   'P 1'
#
loop_
_entity.id
_entity.type
_entity.pdbx_description
1 polymer ?
#
loop_
_entity_poly.entity_id
_entity_poly.type
_entity_poly.pdbx_seq_one_letter_code
_entity_poly.pdbx_strand_id
1 'polypeptide(L)'
;MKENLWLTLVTCLAYCVDKELWKAIDYLKEQVGVLKEQQEKLPPRSPNLNSHAERFVRSVREEALDHLILFSEEQLRYVLTEYLRYHHERIHQGINRIIEPQYEGNQGEIICIERLGGLLKSYHHKAA
;
A
#
# COMPACT_ATOMS: atom_id res chain seq x y z
N MET A 1 -28.87 -18.16 -4.84
CA MET A 1 -30.04 -17.46 -5.42
C MET A 1 -30.72 -16.45 -4.48
N LYS A 2 -30.45 -16.40 -3.17
CA LYS A 2 -31.11 -15.46 -2.24
C LYS A 2 -30.31 -14.18 -1.92
N GLU A 3 -28.99 -14.17 -2.14
CA GLU A 3 -28.12 -13.02 -1.78
C GLU A 3 -28.33 -11.77 -2.66
N ASN A 4 -28.80 -11.96 -3.91
CA ASN A 4 -28.96 -10.85 -4.85
C ASN A 4 -30.25 -10.03 -4.64
N LEU A 5 -31.23 -10.56 -3.89
CA LEU A 5 -32.51 -9.87 -3.67
C LEU A 5 -32.41 -8.78 -2.59
N TRP A 6 -31.58 -9.02 -1.57
CA TRP A 6 -31.36 -8.05 -0.51
C TRP A 6 -30.47 -6.89 -0.99
N LEU A 7 -29.42 -7.18 -1.78
CA LEU A 7 -28.62 -6.14 -2.41
C LEU A 7 -29.45 -5.25 -3.32
N THR A 8 -30.34 -5.83 -4.15
CA THR A 8 -31.21 -5.05 -5.05
C THR A 8 -32.20 -4.17 -4.29
N LEU A 9 -32.81 -4.67 -3.21
CA LEU A 9 -33.67 -3.89 -2.32
C LEU A 9 -32.93 -2.74 -1.61
N VAL A 10 -31.72 -3.00 -1.09
CA VAL A 10 -30.88 -1.96 -0.45
C VAL A 10 -30.45 -0.91 -1.47
N THR A 11 -30.08 -1.30 -2.69
CA THR A 11 -29.75 -0.35 -3.76
C THR A 11 -30.95 0.50 -4.17
N CYS A 12 -32.15 -0.08 -4.28
CA CYS A 12 -33.38 0.67 -4.56
C CYS A 12 -33.75 1.64 -3.43
N LEU A 13 -33.62 1.22 -2.17
CA LEU A 13 -33.87 2.09 -1.02
C LEU A 13 -32.85 3.25 -0.96
N ALA A 14 -31.57 2.97 -1.20
CA ALA A 14 -30.53 3.99 -1.28
C ALA A 14 -30.77 4.99 -2.42
N TYR A 15 -31.29 4.52 -3.58
CA TYR A 15 -31.68 5.37 -4.71
C TYR A 15 -32.82 6.34 -4.36
N CYS A 16 -33.74 5.91 -3.49
CA CYS A 16 -34.83 6.75 -3.00
C CYS A 16 -34.39 7.75 -1.92
N VAL A 17 -33.30 7.49 -1.20
CA VAL A 17 -32.81 8.34 -0.10
C VAL A 17 -31.97 9.52 -0.59
N ASP A 18 -31.09 9.30 -1.58
CA ASP A 18 -30.30 10.38 -2.19
C ASP A 18 -29.94 10.06 -3.65
N LYS A 19 -30.62 10.73 -4.57
CA LYS A 19 -30.45 10.55 -6.02
C LYS A 19 -29.09 11.06 -6.51
N GLU A 20 -28.50 12.04 -5.85
CA GLU A 20 -27.20 12.60 -6.23
C GLU A 20 -26.06 11.67 -5.79
N LEU A 21 -26.18 11.04 -4.61
CA LEU A 21 -25.24 10.02 -4.16
C LEU A 21 -25.19 8.83 -5.12
N TRP A 22 -26.34 8.37 -5.63
CA TRP A 22 -26.39 7.26 -6.57
C TRP A 22 -25.76 7.58 -7.93
N LYS A 23 -26.01 8.78 -8.47
CA LYS A 23 -25.34 9.25 -9.69
C LYS A 23 -23.83 9.34 -9.50
N ALA A 24 -23.36 9.80 -8.34
CA ALA A 24 -21.94 9.86 -8.03
C ALA A 24 -21.31 8.46 -7.97
N ILE A 25 -21.99 7.49 -7.35
CA ILE A 25 -21.54 6.10 -7.32
C ILE A 25 -21.47 5.50 -8.73
N ASP A 26 -22.47 5.72 -9.57
CA ASP A 26 -22.47 5.21 -10.94
C ASP A 26 -21.43 5.89 -11.82
N TYR A 27 -21.25 7.20 -11.67
CA TYR A 27 -20.16 7.92 -12.30
C TYR A 27 -18.80 7.33 -11.91
N LEU A 28 -18.58 7.07 -10.61
CA LEU A 28 -17.34 6.46 -10.13
C LEU A 28 -17.15 5.04 -10.65
N LYS A 29 -18.20 4.22 -10.71
CA LYS A 29 -18.14 2.88 -11.32
C LYS A 29 -17.77 2.94 -12.78
N GLU A 30 -18.34 3.88 -13.53
CA GLU A 30 -18.04 4.08 -14.95
C GLU A 30 -16.59 4.54 -15.14
N GLN A 31 -16.12 5.51 -14.34
CA GLN A 31 -14.71 5.92 -14.38
C GLN A 31 -13.76 4.76 -14.04
N VAL A 32 -14.09 3.95 -13.03
CA VAL A 32 -13.30 2.75 -12.70
C VAL A 32 -13.35 1.69 -13.81
N GLY A 33 -14.48 1.58 -14.52
CA GLY A 33 -14.62 0.72 -15.70
C GLY A 33 -13.71 1.15 -16.85
N VAL A 34 -13.73 2.44 -17.19
CA VAL A 34 -12.85 3.04 -18.20
C VAL A 34 -11.37 2.85 -17.84
N LEU A 35 -11.01 3.09 -16.58
CA LEU A 35 -9.63 2.89 -16.10
C LEU A 35 -9.19 1.42 -16.21
N LYS A 36 -10.09 0.46 -16.02
CA LYS A 36 -9.81 -0.98 -16.23
C LYS A 36 -9.62 -1.34 -17.69
N GLU A 37 -10.37 -0.73 -18.61
CA GLU A 37 -10.21 -0.98 -20.05
C GLU A 37 -8.94 -0.32 -20.61
N GLN A 38 -8.55 0.84 -20.07
CA GLN A 38 -7.30 1.51 -20.42
C GLN A 38 -6.06 0.87 -19.78
N GLN A 39 -6.24 -0.09 -18.85
CA GLN A 39 -5.12 -0.78 -18.24
C GLN A 39 -4.54 -1.80 -19.24
N GLU A 40 -3.40 -1.46 -19.84
CA GLU A 40 -2.65 -2.41 -20.65
C GLU A 40 -2.23 -3.62 -19.79
N LYS A 41 -2.70 -4.80 -20.19
CA LYS A 41 -2.30 -6.05 -19.53
C LYS A 41 -0.86 -6.35 -19.91
N LEU A 42 -0.03 -6.53 -18.89
CA LEU A 42 1.34 -6.96 -19.10
C LEU A 42 1.36 -8.39 -19.65
N PRO A 43 2.23 -8.69 -20.63
CA PRO A 43 2.40 -10.05 -21.11
C PRO A 43 2.84 -10.97 -19.96
N PRO A 44 2.36 -12.23 -19.95
CA PRO A 44 2.67 -13.16 -18.87
C PRO A 44 4.18 -13.37 -18.76
N ARG A 45 4.67 -13.55 -17.52
CA ARG A 45 6.09 -13.83 -17.21
C ARG A 45 7.07 -12.74 -17.70
N SER A 46 6.63 -11.48 -17.71
CA SER A 46 7.45 -10.34 -18.11
C SER A 46 7.76 -9.42 -16.91
N PRO A 47 8.57 -9.86 -15.92
CA PRO A 47 8.84 -9.10 -14.69
C PRO A 47 9.48 -7.73 -14.98
N ASN A 48 10.24 -7.62 -16.06
CA ASN A 48 10.88 -6.36 -16.49
C ASN A 48 9.86 -5.26 -16.84
N LEU A 49 8.63 -5.62 -17.21
CA LEU A 49 7.57 -4.64 -17.54
C LEU A 49 6.82 -4.14 -16.30
N ASN A 50 7.08 -4.71 -15.12
CA ASN A 50 6.63 -4.17 -13.83
C ASN A 50 7.77 -4.18 -12.80
N SER A 51 8.92 -3.67 -13.21
CA SER A 51 10.15 -3.69 -12.41
C SER A 51 9.96 -3.07 -11.02
N HIS A 52 9.08 -2.08 -10.88
CA HIS A 52 8.74 -1.45 -9.59
C HIS A 52 8.03 -2.41 -8.64
N ALA A 53 6.96 -3.08 -9.08
CA ALA A 53 6.25 -4.03 -8.22
C ALA A 53 7.12 -5.24 -7.89
N GLU A 54 7.86 -5.76 -8.88
CA GLU A 54 8.79 -6.88 -8.68
C GLU A 54 9.87 -6.52 -7.67
N ARG A 55 10.44 -5.30 -7.77
CA ARG A 55 11.43 -4.81 -6.80
C ARG A 55 10.84 -4.68 -5.40
N PHE A 56 9.62 -4.14 -5.29
CA PHE A 56 8.93 -4.02 -4.01
C PHE A 56 8.69 -5.39 -3.35
N VAL A 57 8.13 -6.36 -4.10
CA VAL A 57 7.88 -7.72 -3.61
C VAL A 57 9.17 -8.39 -3.16
N ARG A 58 10.25 -8.23 -3.93
CA ARG A 58 11.57 -8.73 -3.55
C ARG A 58 12.07 -8.10 -2.24
N SER A 59 11.95 -6.78 -2.08
CA SER A 59 12.37 -6.09 -0.86
C SER A 59 11.58 -6.55 0.37
N VAL A 60 10.25 -6.70 0.27
CA VAL A 60 9.42 -7.25 1.36
C VAL A 60 9.88 -8.67 1.75
N ARG A 61 10.21 -9.49 0.75
CA ARG A 61 10.66 -10.87 0.98
C ARG A 61 12.01 -10.90 1.70
N GLU A 62 13.01 -10.29 1.10
CA GLU A 62 14.41 -10.35 1.58
C GLU A 62 14.60 -9.63 2.91
N GLU A 63 13.86 -8.56 3.19
CA GLU A 63 14.03 -7.77 4.42
C GLU A 63 13.12 -8.24 5.57
N ALA A 64 12.01 -8.93 5.29
CA ALA A 64 11.04 -9.32 6.32
C ALA A 64 10.63 -10.80 6.26
N LEU A 65 10.05 -11.25 5.14
CA LEU A 65 9.38 -12.56 5.12
C LEU A 65 10.34 -13.75 5.19
N ASP A 66 11.58 -13.62 4.69
CA ASP A 66 12.59 -14.68 4.78
C ASP A 66 13.11 -14.90 6.22
N HIS A 67 12.78 -13.99 7.14
CA HIS A 67 13.20 -14.03 8.54
C HIS A 67 12.08 -14.46 9.50
N LEU A 68 10.85 -14.65 9.00
CA LEU A 68 9.67 -14.88 9.83
C LEU A 68 8.97 -16.17 9.44
N ILE A 69 8.58 -16.96 10.46
CA ILE A 69 7.70 -18.10 10.28
C ILE A 69 6.27 -17.64 10.58
N LEU A 70 5.41 -17.64 9.57
CA LEU A 70 4.02 -17.22 9.66
C LEU A 70 3.09 -18.43 9.61
N PHE A 71 2.10 -18.46 10.49
CA PHE A 71 1.12 -19.54 10.66
C PHE A 71 -0.29 -19.13 10.21
N SER A 72 -0.55 -17.84 9.98
CA SER A 72 -1.86 -17.35 9.56
C SER A 72 -1.78 -16.17 8.59
N GLU A 73 -2.87 -15.96 7.85
CA GLU A 73 -3.04 -14.78 6.99
C GLU A 73 -3.01 -13.48 7.81
N GLU A 74 -3.57 -13.48 9.02
CA GLU A 74 -3.57 -12.32 9.92
C GLU A 74 -2.15 -11.88 10.27
N GLN A 75 -1.26 -12.83 10.53
CA GLN A 75 0.15 -12.54 10.78
C GLN A 75 0.83 -11.96 9.54
N LEU A 76 0.54 -12.49 8.35
CA LEU A 76 1.05 -11.92 7.10
C LEU A 76 0.55 -10.48 6.90
N ARG A 77 -0.73 -10.22 7.13
CA ARG A 77 -1.31 -8.86 7.05
C ARG A 77 -0.66 -7.90 8.03
N TYR A 78 -0.41 -8.35 9.25
CA TYR A 78 0.32 -7.57 10.26
C TYR A 78 1.73 -7.23 9.77
N VAL A 79 2.50 -8.23 9.32
CA VAL A 79 3.86 -8.03 8.80
C VAL A 79 3.89 -7.07 7.63
N LEU A 80 2.99 -7.24 6.65
CA LEU A 80 2.92 -6.35 5.49
C LEU A 80 2.53 -4.91 5.89
N THR A 81 1.65 -4.75 6.89
CA THR A 81 1.27 -3.43 7.39
C THR A 81 2.45 -2.72 8.05
N GLU A 82 3.19 -3.43 8.90
CA GLU A 82 4.39 -2.87 9.54
C GLU A 82 5.51 -2.60 8.54
N TYR A 83 5.67 -3.47 7.55
CA TYR A 83 6.62 -3.25 6.46
C TYR A 83 6.28 -2.01 5.64
N LEU A 84 5.00 -1.77 5.34
CA LEU A 84 4.58 -0.56 4.60
C LEU A 84 4.87 0.72 5.40
N ARG A 85 4.64 0.72 6.72
CA ARG A 85 5.02 1.85 7.59
C ARG A 85 6.53 2.09 7.54
N TYR A 86 7.31 1.03 7.72
CA TYR A 86 8.77 1.08 7.62
C TYR A 86 9.25 1.58 6.25
N HIS A 87 8.62 1.11 5.17
CA HIS A 87 8.96 1.50 3.80
C HIS A 87 8.75 2.99 3.61
N HIS A 88 7.62 3.56 4.06
CA HIS A 88 7.34 5.00 3.97
C HIS A 88 8.26 5.87 4.83
N GLU A 89 8.76 5.36 5.95
CA GLU A 89 9.71 6.08 6.82
C GLU A 89 11.12 6.13 6.25
N ARG A 90 11.50 5.15 5.41
CA ARG A 90 12.82 5.12 4.77
C ARG A 90 12.95 6.22 3.74
N ILE A 91 14.16 6.77 3.66
CA ILE A 91 14.52 7.64 2.56
C ILE A 91 14.80 6.76 1.33
N HIS A 92 14.00 6.93 0.28
CA HIS A 92 14.19 6.21 -0.98
C HIS A 92 15.14 6.96 -1.92
N GLN A 93 16.17 6.27 -2.42
CA GLN A 93 17.06 6.79 -3.45
C GLN A 93 16.65 6.30 -4.83
N GLY A 94 16.50 7.25 -5.75
CA GLY A 94 16.43 6.96 -7.18
C GLY A 94 17.83 6.79 -7.79
N ILE A 95 17.89 6.22 -9.00
CA ILE A 95 19.14 6.13 -9.77
C ILE A 95 19.69 7.54 -10.02
N ASN A 96 21.00 7.71 -9.80
CA ASN A 96 21.73 8.98 -9.96
C ASN A 96 21.22 10.15 -9.09
N ARG A 97 20.58 9.85 -7.95
CA ARG A 97 20.14 10.88 -7.00
C ARG A 97 20.82 10.67 -5.66
N ILE A 98 21.74 11.57 -5.31
CA ILE A 98 22.24 11.68 -3.93
C ILE A 98 21.11 12.26 -3.08
N ILE A 99 20.77 11.62 -1.97
CA ILE A 99 19.88 12.25 -0.98
C ILE A 99 20.69 13.38 -0.36
N GLU A 100 20.32 14.61 -0.68
CA GLU A 100 20.74 15.75 0.12
C GLU A 100 20.00 15.70 1.46
N PRO A 101 20.69 15.93 2.58
CA PRO A 101 20.05 15.97 3.89
C PRO A 101 18.98 17.06 3.87
N GLN A 102 17.72 16.69 4.09
CA GLN A 102 16.60 17.65 4.12
C GLN A 102 16.67 18.62 5.30
N TYR A 103 17.52 18.34 6.30
CA TYR A 103 17.68 19.14 7.50
C TYR A 103 19.16 19.31 7.82
N GLU A 104 19.71 20.50 7.55
CA GLU A 104 20.99 20.92 8.12
C GLU A 104 20.78 21.25 9.61
N GLY A 105 21.54 20.60 10.51
CA GLY A 105 21.61 21.03 11.91
C GLY A 105 20.61 20.41 12.89
N ASN A 106 19.99 19.26 12.59
CA ASN A 106 19.13 18.60 13.57
C ASN A 106 19.99 17.95 14.69
N GLN A 107 20.19 18.67 15.79
CA GLN A 107 20.94 18.20 16.98
C GLN A 107 20.08 17.42 17.98
N GLY A 108 18.81 17.15 17.64
CA GLY A 108 17.91 16.35 18.46
C GLY A 108 18.46 14.94 18.69
N GLU A 109 18.08 14.33 19.81
CA GLU A 109 18.43 12.94 20.13
C GLU A 109 17.99 12.00 19.00
N ILE A 110 18.87 11.08 18.59
CA ILE A 110 18.54 10.06 17.60
C ILE A 110 17.69 8.99 18.29
N ILE A 111 16.47 8.80 17.81
CA ILE A 111 15.55 7.77 18.24
C ILE A 111 15.51 6.63 17.21
N CYS A 112 15.44 5.40 17.71
CA CYS A 112 15.26 4.20 16.90
C CYS A 112 13.81 3.72 17.05
N ILE A 113 13.09 3.63 15.94
CA ILE A 113 11.77 3.03 15.86
C ILE A 113 11.96 1.60 15.37
N GLU A 114 11.58 0.64 16.22
CA GLU A 114 11.69 -0.78 15.93
C GLU A 114 10.34 -1.37 15.56
N ARG A 115 10.30 -2.24 14.55
CA ARG A 115 9.12 -2.99 14.14
C ARG A 115 9.47 -4.47 13.99
N LEU A 116 8.44 -5.33 14.09
CA LEU A 116 8.59 -6.78 13.95
C LEU A 116 9.66 -7.38 14.88
N GLY A 117 9.68 -6.95 16.14
CA GLY A 117 10.64 -7.43 17.13
C GLY A 117 12.08 -6.95 16.90
N GLY A 118 12.26 -5.80 16.24
CA GLY A 118 13.57 -5.21 15.96
C GLY A 118 14.18 -5.66 14.64
N LEU A 119 13.47 -6.47 13.85
CA LEU A 119 13.90 -6.87 12.51
C LEU A 119 14.00 -5.66 11.58
N LEU A 120 13.04 -4.73 11.67
CA LEU A 120 13.04 -3.48 10.92
C LEU A 120 13.32 -2.32 11.87
N LYS A 121 14.27 -1.46 11.50
CA LYS A 121 14.66 -0.28 12.29
C LYS A 121 14.72 0.97 11.43
N SER A 122 14.05 2.03 11.86
CA SER A 122 14.14 3.37 11.28
C SER A 122 14.71 4.33 12.33
N TYR A 123 15.51 5.30 11.88
CA TYR A 123 16.20 6.24 12.76
C TYR A 123 15.78 7.66 12.40
N HIS A 124 15.39 8.41 13.42
CA HIS A 124 14.92 9.78 13.29
C HIS A 124 15.54 10.65 14.37
N HIS A 125 15.73 11.94 14.08
CA HIS A 125 15.99 12.91 15.15
C HIS A 125 14.66 13.28 15.80
N LYS A 126 14.63 13.31 17.13
CA LYS A 126 13.50 13.86 17.87
C LYS A 126 13.35 15.34 17.51
N ALA A 127 12.17 15.72 17.01
CA ALA A 127 11.87 17.13 16.75
C ALA A 127 11.95 17.90 18.08
N ALA A 128 12.62 19.06 18.05
CA ALA A 128 12.78 19.95 19.20
C ALA A 128 11.45 20.56 19.66
#